data_AF-A0A671K7B4-F1
#
_entry.id   AF-A0A671K7B4-F1
#
_cell.length_a   1.000
_cell.length_b   1.000
_cell.length_c   1.000
_cell.angle_alpha   90.00
_cell.angle_beta   90.00
_cell.angle_gamma   90.00
#
_symmetry.space_group_name_H-M   'P 1'
#
loop_
_entity.id
_entity.type
_entity.pdbx_description
1 polymer ?
#
loop_
_entity_poly.entity_id
_entity_poly.type
_entity_poly.pdbx_seq_one_letter_code
_entity_poly.pdbx_strand_id
1 'polypeptide(L)'
;MVLSRAPIMTNWYYITYEKDPVLYMYQLWDDYKDGDLRILPEVCSDWPAIQCETESLVGKQVEYVTDKGVKRTGLVIYQVPAKPSVYYIKFNHIHLGWLEGE
;
A
#
# COMPACT_ATOMS: atom_id res chain seq x y z
N MET A 1 -2.01 -6.75 -4.64
CA MET A 1 -1.73 -5.60 -5.53
C MET A 1 -0.25 -5.27 -5.47
N VAL A 2 0.35 -4.88 -6.60
CA VAL A 2 1.75 -4.41 -6.68
C VAL A 2 1.76 -2.88 -6.59
N LEU A 3 2.56 -2.32 -5.70
CA LEU A 3 2.52 -0.90 -5.34
C LEU A 3 3.61 -0.09 -6.05
N SER A 4 4.84 -0.58 -5.99
CA SER A 4 5.99 0.03 -6.67
C SER A 4 7.17 -0.93 -6.70
N ARG A 5 8.17 -0.60 -7.53
CA ARG A 5 9.47 -1.30 -7.54
C ARG A 5 10.38 -0.72 -6.46
N ALA A 6 11.14 -1.57 -5.79
CA ALA A 6 12.07 -1.11 -4.77
C ALA A 6 13.19 -0.23 -5.39
N PRO A 7 13.55 0.89 -4.76
CA PRO A 7 14.42 1.89 -5.36
C PRO A 7 15.88 1.44 -5.49
N ILE A 8 16.37 0.63 -4.55
CA ILE A 8 17.76 0.14 -4.52
C ILE A 8 17.83 -1.27 -5.11
N MET A 9 16.93 -2.17 -4.71
CA MET A 9 16.89 -3.54 -5.18
C MET A 9 15.88 -3.69 -6.33
N THR A 10 16.31 -3.36 -7.54
CA THR A 10 15.42 -3.21 -8.72
C THR A 10 14.68 -4.48 -9.13
N ASN A 11 15.09 -5.67 -8.67
CA ASN A 11 14.37 -6.92 -8.93
C ASN A 11 13.25 -7.19 -7.91
N TRP A 12 13.09 -6.32 -6.91
CA TRP A 12 12.12 -6.47 -5.83
C TRP A 12 10.97 -5.49 -6.00
N TYR A 13 9.79 -5.94 -5.60
CA TYR A 13 8.55 -5.19 -5.70
C TYR A 13 7.89 -5.11 -4.34
N TYR A 14 7.37 -3.93 -4.01
CA TYR A 14 6.50 -3.72 -2.87
C TYR A 14 5.10 -4.20 -3.22
N ILE A 15 4.56 -5.10 -2.40
CA ILE A 15 3.23 -5.66 -2.60
C ILE A 15 2.39 -5.61 -1.33
N THR A 16 1.09 -5.73 -1.56
CA THR A 16 0.04 -5.82 -0.55
C THR A 16 -0.93 -6.95 -0.86
N TYR A 17 -1.45 -7.57 0.19
CA TYR A 17 -2.63 -8.42 0.11
C TYR A 17 -3.86 -7.68 0.64
N GLU A 18 -5.00 -7.89 -0.02
CA GLU A 18 -6.27 -7.25 0.36
C GLU A 18 -6.71 -7.62 1.78
N LYS A 19 -6.48 -8.87 2.18
CA LYS A 19 -6.86 -9.40 3.51
C LYS A 19 -5.87 -9.05 4.61
N ASP A 20 -4.66 -8.59 4.26
CA ASP A 20 -3.62 -8.28 5.23
C ASP A 20 -2.85 -7.02 4.79
N PRO A 21 -3.15 -5.85 5.40
CA PRO A 21 -2.62 -4.57 4.97
C PRO A 21 -1.15 -4.30 5.40
N VAL A 22 -0.30 -5.33 5.36
CA VAL A 22 1.13 -5.30 5.73
C VAL A 22 2.02 -5.23 4.50
N LEU A 23 2.99 -4.31 4.49
CA LEU A 23 3.91 -4.13 3.37
C LEU A 23 4.93 -5.27 3.24
N TYR A 24 4.82 -6.01 2.13
CA TYR A 24 5.76 -7.06 1.76
C TYR A 24 6.67 -6.61 0.61
N MET A 25 7.80 -7.30 0.48
CA MET A 25 8.76 -7.08 -0.59
C MET A 25 9.20 -8.44 -1.15
N TYR A 26 8.95 -8.68 -2.44
CA TYR A 26 9.24 -9.96 -3.11
C TYR A 26 9.84 -9.77 -4.50
N GLN A 27 10.55 -10.78 -4.98
CA GLN A 27 11.01 -10.87 -6.38
C GLN A 27 9.96 -11.61 -7.21
N LEU A 28 9.05 -10.86 -7.84
CA LEU A 28 7.88 -11.43 -8.52
C LEU A 28 8.17 -12.02 -9.90
N TRP A 29 9.34 -11.75 -10.47
CA TRP A 29 9.64 -12.07 -11.85
C TRP A 29 9.78 -13.58 -12.10
N ASP A 30 10.35 -14.29 -11.14
CA ASP A 30 10.53 -15.74 -11.23
C ASP A 30 9.20 -16.45 -11.04
N ASP A 31 8.41 -16.07 -10.02
CA ASP A 31 7.05 -16.60 -9.82
C ASP A 31 6.13 -16.38 -11.04
N TYR A 32 6.29 -15.26 -11.75
CA TYR A 32 5.54 -14.98 -12.98
C TYR A 32 5.95 -15.90 -14.14
N LYS A 33 7.24 -16.20 -14.28
CA LYS A 33 7.74 -17.13 -15.30
C LYS A 33 7.32 -18.57 -15.02
N ASP A 34 7.35 -18.97 -13.75
CA ASP A 34 6.99 -20.31 -13.31
C ASP A 34 5.46 -20.52 -13.34
N GLY A 35 4.69 -19.44 -13.47
CA GLY A 35 3.23 -19.46 -13.63
C GLY A 35 2.46 -19.50 -12.30
N ASP A 36 3.18 -19.42 -11.18
CA ASP A 36 2.66 -19.33 -9.82
C ASP A 36 2.04 -17.95 -9.54
N LEU A 37 2.51 -16.92 -10.26
CA LEU A 37 1.96 -15.58 -10.24
C LEU A 37 1.25 -15.25 -11.55
N ARG A 38 0.03 -14.72 -11.45
CA ARG A 38 -0.76 -14.25 -12.60
C ARG A 38 -1.21 -12.82 -12.38
N ILE A 39 -1.13 -12.01 -13.43
CA ILE A 39 -1.67 -10.65 -13.42
C ILE A 39 -3.17 -10.77 -13.65
N LEU A 40 -3.96 -10.43 -12.63
CA LEU A 40 -5.40 -10.33 -12.74
C LEU A 40 -5.75 -8.98 -13.40
N PRO A 41 -6.76 -8.92 -14.28
CA PRO A 41 -7.28 -7.65 -14.77
C PRO A 41 -7.76 -6.83 -13.58
N GLU A 42 -7.37 -5.55 -13.54
CA GLU A 42 -7.87 -4.64 -12.52
C GLU A 42 -9.38 -4.53 -12.65
N VAL A 43 -10.11 -4.93 -11.60
CA VAL A 43 -11.44 -4.39 -11.37
C VAL A 43 -11.22 -2.92 -11.04
N CYS A 44 -11.23 -2.09 -12.09
CA CYS A 44 -11.39 -0.66 -11.94
C CYS A 44 -12.69 -0.49 -11.14
N SER A 45 -12.58 -0.23 -9.84
CA SER A 45 -13.71 0.32 -9.12
C SER A 45 -14.00 1.62 -9.87
N ASP A 46 -15.11 1.66 -10.62
CA ASP A 46 -15.60 2.77 -11.44
C ASP A 46 -15.97 4.00 -10.58
N TRP A 47 -15.18 4.28 -9.56
CA TRP A 47 -15.22 5.54 -8.87
C TRP A 47 -14.51 6.54 -9.76
N PRO A 48 -15.13 7.69 -10.11
CA PRO A 48 -14.41 8.71 -10.84
C PRO A 48 -13.17 9.02 -10.01
N ALA A 49 -11.99 8.89 -10.63
CA ALA A 49 -10.77 9.44 -10.09
C ALA A 49 -11.01 10.95 -10.00
N ILE A 50 -11.58 11.40 -8.88
CA ILE A 50 -11.72 12.80 -8.55
C ILE A 50 -10.26 13.25 -8.49
N GLN A 51 -9.81 13.94 -9.54
CA GLN A 51 -8.63 14.78 -9.52
C GLN A 51 -8.93 15.96 -8.59
N CYS A 52 -9.23 15.66 -7.33
CA CYS A 52 -9.09 16.62 -6.27
C CYS A 52 -7.58 16.73 -6.08
N GLU A 53 -7.10 17.96 -5.94
CA GLU A 53 -5.84 18.23 -5.28
C GLU A 53 -6.00 17.76 -3.82
N THR A 54 -5.99 16.45 -3.61
CA THR A 54 -6.11 15.86 -2.29
C THR A 54 -4.85 16.28 -1.57
N GLU A 55 -4.99 17.19 -0.60
CA GLU A 55 -3.88 17.61 0.24
C GLU A 55 -3.12 16.37 0.69
N SER A 56 -1.85 16.27 0.30
CA SER A 56 -1.06 15.07 0.59
C SER A 56 -1.14 14.79 2.09
N LEU A 57 -1.59 13.60 2.45
CA LEU A 57 -1.64 13.18 3.85
C LEU A 57 -0.24 12.89 4.42
N VAL A 58 0.80 12.94 3.58
CA VAL A 58 2.19 12.73 3.98
C VAL A 58 2.60 13.73 5.06
N GLY A 59 3.15 13.21 6.16
CA GLY A 59 3.51 13.99 7.35
C GLY A 59 2.39 14.14 8.37
N LYS A 60 1.13 13.80 8.05
CA LYS A 60 0.02 13.83 9.01
C LYS A 60 0.07 12.60 9.94
N GLN A 61 -0.25 12.81 11.22
CA GLN A 61 -0.40 11.73 12.20
C GLN A 61 -1.83 11.16 12.12
N VAL A 62 -1.94 9.85 12.12
CA VAL A 62 -3.20 9.12 11.98
C VAL A 62 -3.41 8.17 13.16
N GLU A 63 -4.66 7.97 13.56
CA GLU A 63 -5.08 6.98 14.54
C GLU A 63 -5.91 5.90 13.84
N TYR A 64 -5.53 4.63 14.03
CA TYR A 64 -6.26 3.48 13.54
C TYR A 64 -6.77 2.65 14.71
N VAL A 65 -8.05 2.26 14.67
CA VAL A 65 -8.67 1.38 15.66
C VAL A 65 -8.82 0.00 15.03
N THR A 66 -8.12 -0.99 15.59
CA THR A 66 -8.27 -2.40 15.17
C THR A 66 -9.65 -2.94 15.53
N ASP A 67 -10.07 -4.03 14.90
CA ASP A 67 -11.34 -4.73 15.22
C ASP A 67 -11.48 -5.14 16.70
N LYS A 68 -10.34 -5.24 17.40
CA LYS A 68 -10.27 -5.54 18.84
C LYS A 68 -10.39 -4.29 19.73
N GLY A 69 -10.68 -3.13 19.15
CA GLY A 69 -10.77 -1.84 19.85
C GLY A 69 -9.42 -1.22 20.23
N VAL A 70 -8.30 -1.82 19.83
CA VAL A 70 -6.96 -1.29 20.15
C VAL A 70 -6.63 -0.13 19.21
N LYS A 71 -6.36 1.03 19.79
CA LYS A 71 -5.91 2.24 19.10
C LYS A 71 -4.42 2.17 18.79
N ARG A 72 -4.03 2.51 17.57
CA ARG A 72 -2.64 2.60 17.10
C ARG A 72 -2.42 3.94 16.42
N THR A 73 -1.40 4.66 16.85
CA THR A 73 -0.99 5.90 16.19
C THR A 73 0.13 5.63 15.20
N GLY A 74 0.04 6.26 14.02
CA GLY A 74 1.01 6.14 12.94
C GLY A 74 1.26 7.46 12.23
N LEU A 75 2.35 7.54 11.49
CA LEU A 75 2.72 8.67 10.66
C LEU A 75 2.61 8.26 9.20
N VAL A 76 1.90 9.05 8.38
CA VAL A 76 1.89 8.85 6.94
C VAL A 76 3.23 9.31 6.37
N ILE A 77 3.96 8.42 5.69
CA ILE A 77 5.33 8.67 5.24
C ILE A 77 5.48 8.73 3.72
N TYR A 78 4.54 8.18 2.96
CA TYR A 78 4.64 8.11 1.51
C TYR A 78 3.28 7.88 0.84
N GLN A 79 3.06 8.48 -0.33
CA GLN A 79 1.90 8.24 -1.18
C GLN A 79 2.32 7.40 -2.38
N VAL A 80 1.59 6.33 -2.68
CA VAL A 80 1.94 5.39 -3.75
C VAL A 80 1.60 6.00 -5.12
N PRO A 81 2.58 6.18 -6.04
CA PRO A 81 2.31 6.80 -7.34
C PRO A 81 1.39 5.97 -8.24
N ALA A 82 1.46 4.64 -8.16
CA ALA A 82 0.62 3.74 -8.95
C ALA A 82 -0.86 3.78 -8.53
N LYS A 83 -1.15 4.12 -7.27
CA LYS A 83 -2.50 4.25 -6.73
C LYS A 83 -2.52 5.40 -5.72
N PRO A 84 -2.79 6.65 -6.15
CA PRO A 84 -2.71 7.84 -5.29
C PRO A 84 -3.62 7.82 -4.05
N SER A 85 -4.63 6.94 -3.99
CA SER A 85 -5.45 6.73 -2.80
C SER A 85 -4.78 5.90 -1.70
N VAL A 86 -3.61 5.30 -1.96
CA VAL A 86 -2.88 4.43 -1.03
C VAL A 86 -1.68 5.16 -0.42
N TYR A 87 -1.56 5.06 0.91
CA TYR A 87 -0.48 5.68 1.67
C TYR A 87 0.26 4.68 2.55
N TYR A 88 1.58 4.80 2.64
CA TYR A 88 2.39 4.07 3.63
C TYR A 88 2.37 4.78 4.97
N ILE A 89 2.10 4.02 6.02
CA ILE A 89 2.02 4.49 7.39
C ILE A 89 3.01 3.72 8.25
N LYS A 90 3.82 4.47 8.97
CA LYS A 90 4.72 3.95 9.99
C LYS A 90 4.04 4.03 11.34
N PHE A 91 3.67 2.89 11.91
CA PHE A 91 3.21 2.82 13.29
C PHE A 91 4.40 2.82 14.27
N ASN A 92 4.20 3.33 15.48
CA ASN A 92 5.25 3.42 16.51
C ASN A 92 5.83 2.05 16.93
N HIS A 93 5.20 0.94 16.53
CA HIS A 93 5.65 -0.43 16.79
C HIS A 93 6.11 -1.15 15.51
N ILE A 94 7.23 -0.72 14.93
CA ILE A 94 8.12 -1.41 13.94
C ILE A 94 7.47 -1.97 12.64
N HIS A 95 6.15 -2.10 12.55
CA HIS A 95 5.43 -2.60 11.38
C HIS A 95 4.97 -1.44 10.48
N LEU A 96 5.28 -1.55 9.19
CA LEU A 96 4.75 -0.69 8.14
C LEU A 96 3.40 -1.26 7.66
N GLY A 97 2.36 -0.44 7.68
CA GLY A 97 1.04 -0.76 7.12
C GLY A 97 0.57 0.33 6.16
N TRP A 98 -0.59 0.17 5.54
CA TRP A 98 -1.26 1.22 4.75
C TRP A 98 -2.69 1.48 5.19
N LEU A 99 -3.18 2.67 4.86
CA LEU A 99 -4.60 3.03 4.87
C LEU A 99 -4.98 3.55 3.49
N GLU A 100 -6.22 3.28 3.10
CA GLU A 100 -6.86 3.89 1.94
C GLU A 100 -7.61 5.13 2.42
N GLY A 101 -7.40 6.28 1.76
CA GLY A 101 -8.13 7.51 2.09
C GLY A 101 -9.56 7.45 1.54
N GLU A 102 -10.54 7.90 2.35
CA GLU A 102 -11.91 8.18 1.91
C GLU A 102 -11.97 9.37 0.94
#